data_AF-A0A958K8L1-F1
#
_entry.id   AF-A0A958K8L1-F1
#
_cell.length_a   1.000
_cell.length_b   1.000
_cell.length_c   1.000
_cell.angle_alpha   90.00
_cell.angle_beta   90.00
_cell.angle_gamma   90.00
#
_symmetry.space_group_name_H-M   'P 1'
#
loop_
_entity.id
_entity.type
_entity.pdbx_description
1 polymer ?
#
loop_
_entity_poly.entity_id
_entity_poly.type
_entity_poly.pdbx_seq_one_letter_code
_entity_poly.pdbx_strand_id
1 'polypeptide(L)'
;IYPFTDLLLHDMGPGLADGREDFDASGTEWRTSPLWGIGATKASLSNSATYLHDGRARSLLEAILWHGGEAENAKVKFTQLSSDKRE
;
A
#
# COMPACT_ATOMS: atom_id res chain seq x y z
N ILE A 1 3.08 -16.45 12.92
CA ILE A 1 2.53 -15.55 11.88
C ILE A 1 3.39 -14.30 11.87
N TYR A 2 3.90 -13.86 10.72
CA TYR A 2 4.72 -12.64 10.60
C TYR A 2 3.91 -11.55 9.89
N PRO A 3 3.80 -10.32 10.43
CA PRO A 3 2.85 -9.33 9.93
C PRO A 3 3.40 -8.48 8.77
N PHE A 4 4.70 -8.54 8.49
CA PHE A 4 5.37 -7.73 7.45
C PHE A 4 5.10 -6.22 7.59
N THR A 5 5.15 -5.71 8.82
CA THR A 5 5.03 -4.29 9.18
C THR A 5 5.71 -4.07 10.53
N ASP A 6 6.25 -2.88 10.74
CA ASP A 6 6.73 -2.37 12.04
C ASP A 6 5.65 -1.56 12.80
N LEU A 7 4.47 -1.36 12.18
CA LEU A 7 3.35 -0.58 12.67
C LEU A 7 3.65 0.92 12.88
N LEU A 8 4.72 1.43 12.26
CA LEU A 8 5.07 2.84 12.27
C LEU A 8 4.40 3.59 11.11
N LEU A 9 4.51 4.92 11.15
CA LEU A 9 4.13 5.82 10.07
C LEU A 9 5.25 5.86 9.03
N HIS A 10 4.87 5.88 7.76
CA HIS A 10 5.78 6.02 6.64
C HIS A 10 5.22 7.00 5.62
N ASP A 11 6.10 7.78 5.00
CA ASP A 11 5.74 8.66 3.90
C ASP A 11 5.35 7.81 2.66
N MET A 12 4.07 7.85 2.32
CA MET A 12 3.50 7.21 1.12
C MET A 12 3.63 8.08 -0.15
N GLY A 13 4.15 9.30 -0.02
CA GLY A 13 4.34 10.27 -1.08
C GLY A 13 3.10 11.11 -1.39
N PRO A 14 3.27 12.20 -2.15
CA PRO A 14 2.21 13.18 -2.40
C PRO A 14 1.00 12.63 -3.18
N GLY A 15 1.20 11.55 -3.96
CA GLY A 15 0.11 10.90 -4.69
C GLY A 15 -0.92 10.21 -3.79
N LEU A 16 -0.54 9.91 -2.55
CA LEU A 16 -1.36 9.29 -1.51
C LEU A 16 -1.59 10.21 -0.31
N ALA A 17 -1.38 11.52 -0.50
CA ALA A 17 -1.69 12.50 0.53
C ALA A 17 -3.20 12.72 0.65
N ASP A 18 -3.74 12.81 1.88
CA ASP A 18 -5.12 13.26 2.10
C ASP A 18 -5.24 14.78 2.34
N GLY A 19 -4.11 15.48 2.39
CA GLY A 19 -4.01 16.92 2.58
C GLY A 19 -4.38 17.40 3.98
N ARG A 20 -4.40 16.51 4.97
CA ARG A 20 -4.69 16.84 6.37
C ARG A 20 -3.54 16.38 7.26
N GLU A 21 -3.20 17.21 8.24
CA GLU A 21 -2.29 16.81 9.31
C GLU A 21 -3.11 16.18 10.44
N ASP A 22 -2.58 15.13 11.07
CA ASP A 22 -3.15 14.49 12.25
C ASP A 22 -2.10 14.46 13.36
N PHE A 23 -2.19 15.42 14.29
CA PHE A 23 -1.14 15.72 15.27
C PHE A 23 0.21 15.98 14.58
N ASP A 24 1.21 15.14 14.84
CA ASP A 24 2.56 15.24 14.27
C ASP A 24 2.68 14.54 12.91
N ALA A 25 1.66 13.79 12.48
CA ALA A 25 1.65 13.10 11.19
C ALA A 25 1.22 14.05 10.07
N SER A 26 2.03 14.13 9.02
CA SER A 26 1.68 14.81 7.78
C SER A 26 0.67 14.02 6.97
N GLY A 27 -0.01 14.68 6.03
CA GLY A 27 -1.01 14.02 5.19
C GLY A 27 -0.45 12.93 4.26
N THR A 28 0.87 12.82 4.10
CA THR A 28 1.50 11.72 3.34
C THR A 28 1.87 10.53 4.21
N GLU A 29 1.83 10.66 5.53
CA GLU A 29 2.25 9.64 6.47
C GLU A 29 1.11 8.71 6.85
N TRP A 30 1.30 7.42 6.59
CA TRP A 30 0.32 6.41 6.94
C TRP A 30 0.97 5.24 7.64
N ARG A 31 0.23 4.65 8.57
CA ARG A 31 0.67 3.44 9.25
C ARG A 31 0.66 2.26 8.29
N THR A 32 1.78 1.55 8.18
CA THR A 32 1.86 0.36 7.34
C THR A 32 0.94 -0.74 7.89
N SER A 33 -0.11 -1.10 7.14
CA SER A 33 -1.04 -2.13 7.56
C SER A 33 -0.40 -3.51 7.51
N PRO A 34 -0.62 -4.38 8.52
CA PRO A 34 -0.07 -5.73 8.52
C PRO A 34 -0.64 -6.55 7.35
N LEU A 35 0.25 -7.26 6.64
CA LEU A 35 -0.11 -8.04 5.44
C LEU A 35 -0.62 -9.45 5.76
N TRP A 36 -0.72 -9.81 7.04
CA TRP A 36 -1.34 -11.06 7.46
C TRP A 36 -2.79 -11.15 6.95
N GLY A 37 -3.13 -12.23 6.23
CA GLY A 37 -4.47 -12.39 5.69
C GLY A 37 -4.80 -11.53 4.46
N ILE A 38 -3.84 -10.80 3.88
CA ILE A 38 -4.07 -10.00 2.65
C ILE A 38 -4.56 -10.85 1.47
N GLY A 39 -4.13 -12.12 1.40
CA GLY A 39 -4.62 -13.08 0.40
C GLY A 39 -6.08 -13.50 0.61
N ALA A 40 -6.60 -13.40 1.84
CA ALA A 40 -8.00 -13.71 2.15
C ALA A 40 -8.93 -12.53 1.88
N THR A 41 -8.43 -11.28 1.85
CA THR A 41 -9.24 -10.07 1.65
C THR A 41 -10.14 -10.15 0.42
N LYS A 42 -9.62 -10.64 -0.72
CA LYS A 42 -10.40 -10.80 -1.96
C LYS A 42 -11.55 -11.80 -1.81
N ALA A 43 -11.30 -12.90 -1.09
CA ALA A 43 -12.31 -13.92 -0.82
C ALA A 43 -13.38 -13.43 0.17
N SER A 44 -12.96 -12.74 1.24
CA SER A 44 -13.86 -12.21 2.26
C SER A 44 -14.79 -11.10 1.74
N LEU A 45 -14.38 -10.38 0.69
CA LEU A 45 -15.14 -9.27 0.12
C LEU A 45 -15.81 -9.61 -1.22
N SER A 46 -16.00 -10.90 -1.53
CA SER A 46 -16.70 -11.34 -2.76
C SER A 46 -16.16 -10.68 -4.04
N ASN A 47 -14.83 -10.61 -4.21
CA ASN A 47 -14.14 -9.91 -5.30
C ASN A 47 -14.26 -8.37 -5.33
N SER A 48 -14.83 -7.75 -4.31
CA SER A 48 -14.93 -6.28 -4.18
C SER A 48 -13.84 -5.68 -3.29
N ALA A 49 -12.70 -6.37 -3.17
CA ALA A 49 -11.60 -5.91 -2.32
C ALA A 49 -10.98 -4.62 -2.87
N THR A 50 -10.84 -3.64 -1.98
CA THR A 50 -10.10 -2.41 -2.21
C THR A 50 -8.89 -2.35 -1.27
N TYR A 51 -7.86 -1.63 -1.69
CA TYR A 51 -6.59 -1.48 -0.99
C TYR A 51 -6.22 -0.01 -0.87
N LEU A 52 -5.22 0.27 -0.02
CA LEU A 52 -4.82 1.61 0.44
C LEU A 52 -5.86 2.25 1.36
N HIS A 53 -5.44 3.28 2.10
CA HIS A 53 -6.26 3.91 3.14
C HIS A 53 -7.54 4.58 2.59
N ASP A 54 -7.53 4.96 1.31
CA ASP A 54 -8.66 5.59 0.62
C ASP A 54 -9.41 4.63 -0.32
N GLY A 55 -9.01 3.36 -0.36
CA GLY A 55 -9.66 2.32 -1.15
C GLY A 55 -9.53 2.49 -2.67
N ARG A 56 -8.63 3.36 -3.18
CA ARG A 56 -8.55 3.62 -4.63
C ARG A 56 -8.08 2.43 -5.47
N ALA A 57 -7.31 1.52 -4.87
CA ALA A 57 -6.69 0.41 -5.58
C ALA A 57 -7.59 -0.83 -5.54
N ARG A 58 -7.83 -1.44 -6.70
CA ARG A 58 -8.69 -2.64 -6.86
C ARG A 58 -7.89 -3.93 -6.96
N SER A 59 -6.57 -3.82 -6.94
CA SER A 59 -5.64 -4.95 -6.96
C SER A 59 -4.37 -4.63 -6.17
N LEU A 60 -3.64 -5.67 -5.76
CA LEU A 60 -2.33 -5.51 -5.15
C LEU A 60 -1.33 -4.85 -6.10
N LEU A 61 -1.43 -5.14 -7.39
CA LEU A 61 -0.62 -4.51 -8.43
C LEU A 61 -0.88 -2.99 -8.47
N GLU A 62 -2.14 -2.56 -8.55
CA GLU A 62 -2.49 -1.13 -8.50
C GLU A 62 -2.00 -0.50 -7.19
N ALA A 63 -2.16 -1.18 -6.05
CA ALA A 63 -1.70 -0.69 -4.77
C ALA A 63 -0.18 -0.44 -4.78
N ILE A 64 0.63 -1.39 -5.24
CA ILE A 64 2.09 -1.26 -5.35
C ILE A 64 2.47 -0.06 -6.24
N LEU A 65 1.78 0.13 -7.37
CA LEU A 65 2.09 1.22 -8.31
C LEU A 65 1.74 2.61 -7.78
N TRP A 66 0.79 2.72 -6.85
CA TRP A 66 0.46 3.97 -6.19
C TRP A 66 1.46 4.40 -5.12
N HIS A 67 2.26 3.48 -4.57
CA HIS A 67 3.22 3.82 -3.50
C HIS A 67 4.32 4.74 -4.02
N GLY A 68 4.53 5.87 -3.34
CA GLY A 68 5.66 6.76 -3.53
C GLY A 68 6.48 6.88 -2.24
N GLY A 69 7.06 8.06 -2.01
CA GLY A 69 7.76 8.39 -0.77
C GLY A 69 8.87 7.39 -0.46
N GLU A 70 8.87 6.82 0.74
CA GLU A 70 9.87 5.83 1.16
C GLU A 70 9.84 4.54 0.31
N ALA A 71 8.68 4.20 -0.24
CA ALA A 71 8.48 3.00 -1.04
C ALA A 71 8.83 3.18 -2.53
N GLU A 72 9.22 4.38 -2.98
CA GLU A 72 9.50 4.68 -4.39
C GLU A 72 10.52 3.72 -5.00
N ASN A 73 11.63 3.47 -4.30
CA ASN A 73 12.68 2.55 -4.76
C ASN A 73 12.18 1.11 -4.89
N ALA A 74 11.30 0.68 -3.99
CA ALA A 74 10.71 -0.66 -4.04
C ALA A 74 9.73 -0.79 -5.22
N LYS A 75 8.87 0.21 -5.43
CA LYS A 75 7.99 0.30 -6.62
C LYS A 75 8.82 0.22 -7.90
N VAL A 76 9.87 1.04 -8.04
CA VAL A 76 10.71 1.05 -9.24
C VAL A 76 11.31 -0.33 -9.51
N LYS A 77 11.91 -0.98 -8.49
CA LYS A 77 12.43 -2.34 -8.63
C LYS A 77 11.36 -3.35 -9.05
N PHE A 78 10.16 -3.24 -8.48
CA PHE A 78 9.04 -4.08 -8.87
C PHE A 78 8.62 -3.89 -10.33
N THR A 79 8.56 -2.64 -10.82
CA THR A 79 8.23 -2.36 -12.23
C THR A 79 9.25 -2.93 -13.23
N GLN A 80 10.50 -3.12 -12.81
CA GLN A 80 11.57 -3.68 -13.64
C GLN A 80 11.55 -5.21 -13.72
N LEU A 81 10.73 -5.89 -12.90
CA LEU A 81 10.54 -7.33 -13.00
C LEU A 81 9.86 -7.70 -14.32
N SER A 82 9.96 -8.96 -14.74
CA SER A 82 9.16 -9.46 -15.86
C SER A 82 7.68 -9.58 -15.46
N SER A 83 6.78 -9.66 -16.45
CA SER A 83 5.33 -9.70 -16.18
C SER A 83 4.92 -10.89 -15.31
N ASP A 84 5.51 -12.06 -15.54
CA ASP A 84 5.28 -13.28 -14.76
C ASP A 84 5.73 -13.18 -13.30
N LYS A 85 6.56 -12.19 -12.96
CA LYS A 85 7.00 -11.91 -11.58
C LYS A 85 6.15 -10.84 -10.89
N ARG A 86 5.22 -10.21 -11.61
CA ARG A 86 4.30 -9.19 -11.08
C ARG A 86 2.85 -9.68 -10.96
N GLU A 87 2.55 -10.88 -11.45
CA GLU A 87 1.26 -11.59 -11.34
C GLU A 87 1.35 -12.74 -10.33
#